data_AF-A0A524MLP7-F1
#
_entry.id   AF-A0A524MLP7-F1
#
_cell.length_a   1.000
_cell.length_b   1.000
_cell.length_c   1.000
_cell.angle_alpha   90.00
_cell.angle_beta   90.00
_cell.angle_gamma   90.00
#
_symmetry.space_group_name_H-M   'P 1'
#
loop_
_entity.id
_entity.type
_entity.pdbx_description
1 polymer ?
#
loop_
_entity_poly.entity_id
_entity_poly.type
_entity_poly.pdbx_seq_one_letter_code
_entity_poly.pdbx_strand_id
1 'polypeptide(L)'
;MDARHSTAMAMCQMLLRQKQTEQGTALGHEDIVSAIYEVTSLSGYSDIDRDLLISTLEERFTVYVPDHRTLGLNDDHVAWLPARRSEITWRYWDRYRILLNERIPSSAVESVDKVTDDIMERLEDPQRLGTWDRRGLVMGHVQSGKTANYCGLICKVADAGYKVIIVLSGIHNSLRSQTQIRLDEGFLGFMSEPVAGGHQAFRTVGVGTIDPSIPANTATNRTERGDFNRTIANQFGIHPGGLPLLFVTKQ
;
A
#
# COMPACT_ATOMS: atom_id res chain seq x y z
N MET A 1 -20.81 27.19 7.91
CA MET A 1 -19.78 27.60 6.94
C MET A 1 -20.07 29.03 6.50
N ASP A 2 -19.04 29.86 6.41
CA ASP A 2 -19.14 31.25 5.91
C ASP A 2 -19.65 31.24 4.44
N ALA A 3 -20.51 32.20 4.08
CA ALA A 3 -21.04 32.34 2.73
C ALA A 3 -19.90 32.53 1.71
N ARG A 4 -18.84 33.25 2.10
CA ARG A 4 -17.66 33.45 1.25
C ARG A 4 -16.89 32.16 0.99
N HIS A 5 -16.76 31.30 2.00
CA HIS A 5 -16.12 29.99 1.86
C HIS A 5 -16.89 29.10 0.88
N SER A 6 -18.23 29.11 0.94
CA SER A 6 -19.07 28.35 0.03
C SER A 6 -18.94 28.84 -1.42
N THR A 7 -18.84 30.15 -1.62
CA THR A 7 -18.61 30.75 -2.94
C THR A 7 -17.21 30.42 -3.48
N ALA A 8 -16.16 30.54 -2.66
CA ALA A 8 -14.80 30.17 -3.05
C ALA A 8 -14.71 28.69 -3.47
N MET A 9 -15.39 27.81 -2.72
CA MET A 9 -15.51 26.39 -3.05
C MET A 9 -16.16 26.17 -4.41
N ALA A 10 -17.26 26.86 -4.71
CA ALA A 10 -17.94 26.77 -6.00
C ALA A 10 -17.06 27.29 -7.16
N MET A 11 -16.29 28.36 -6.94
CA MET A 11 -15.34 28.88 -7.92
C MET A 11 -14.21 27.89 -8.21
N CYS A 12 -13.61 27.30 -7.16
CA CYS A 12 -12.58 26.27 -7.33
C CYS A 12 -13.13 25.06 -8.11
N GLN A 13 -14.35 24.61 -7.79
CA GLN A 13 -15.03 23.53 -8.50
C GLN A 13 -15.24 23.83 -9.98
N MET A 14 -15.59 25.07 -10.32
CA MET A 14 -15.78 25.49 -11.70
C MET A 14 -14.47 25.47 -12.48
N LEU A 15 -13.40 26.03 -11.92
CA LEU A 15 -12.06 26.04 -12.54
C LEU A 15 -11.53 24.62 -12.75
N LEU A 16 -11.69 23.75 -11.74
CA LEU A 16 -11.28 22.36 -11.82
C LEU A 16 -12.04 21.61 -12.91
N ARG A 17 -13.36 21.76 -13.02
CA ARG A 17 -14.16 21.15 -14.10
C ARG A 17 -13.74 21.67 -15.49
N GLN A 18 -13.42 22.94 -15.61
CA GLN A 18 -12.94 23.51 -16.86
C GLN A 18 -11.59 22.91 -17.25
N LYS A 19 -10.61 22.88 -16.34
CA LYS A 19 -9.29 22.24 -16.57
C LYS A 19 -9.43 20.76 -16.94
N GLN A 20 -10.35 20.04 -16.29
CA GLN A 20 -10.64 18.65 -16.61
C GLN A 20 -11.19 18.46 -18.03
N THR A 21 -12.00 19.41 -18.51
CA THR A 21 -12.57 19.39 -19.87
C THR A 21 -11.53 19.74 -20.93
N GLU A 22 -10.63 20.69 -20.63
CA GLU A 22 -9.58 21.16 -21.54
C GLU A 22 -8.42 20.16 -21.69
N GLN A 23 -7.99 19.53 -20.59
CA GLN A 23 -6.86 18.61 -20.60
C GLN A 23 -7.25 17.20 -21.06
N GLY A 24 -8.53 16.83 -21.00
CA GLY A 24 -9.00 15.47 -21.31
C GLY A 24 -8.44 14.39 -20.38
N THR A 25 -7.72 14.79 -19.32
CA THR A 25 -7.14 13.95 -18.29
C THR A 25 -7.66 14.41 -16.93
N ALA A 26 -7.55 13.54 -15.92
CA ALA A 26 -8.06 13.86 -14.60
C ALA A 26 -7.05 14.62 -13.73
N LEU A 27 -7.58 15.37 -12.76
CA LEU A 27 -6.89 16.41 -12.00
C LEU A 27 -6.10 15.82 -10.83
N GLY A 28 -4.89 16.36 -10.59
CA GLY A 28 -4.05 16.03 -9.46
C GLY A 28 -4.11 17.06 -8.32
N HIS A 29 -3.38 16.77 -7.24
CA HIS A 29 -3.21 17.71 -6.11
C HIS A 29 -2.72 19.09 -6.57
N GLU A 30 -1.77 19.14 -7.51
CA GLU A 30 -1.24 20.41 -8.04
C GLU A 30 -2.31 21.25 -8.74
N ASP A 31 -3.26 20.62 -9.45
CA ASP A 31 -4.37 21.32 -10.10
C ASP A 31 -5.34 21.92 -9.07
N ILE A 32 -5.61 21.17 -7.99
CA ILE A 32 -6.43 21.63 -6.86
C ILE A 32 -5.77 22.84 -6.19
N VAL A 33 -4.49 22.72 -5.85
CA VAL A 33 -3.72 23.81 -5.24
C VAL A 33 -3.71 25.03 -6.16
N SER A 34 -3.45 24.85 -7.46
CA SER A 34 -3.47 25.93 -8.45
C SER A 34 -4.82 26.64 -8.50
N ALA A 35 -5.95 25.90 -8.54
CA ALA A 35 -7.28 26.49 -8.56
C ALA A 35 -7.59 27.28 -7.28
N ILE A 36 -7.16 26.79 -6.11
CA ILE A 36 -7.34 27.48 -4.83
C ILE A 36 -6.50 28.75 -4.78
N TYR A 37 -5.26 28.73 -5.29
CA TYR A 37 -4.43 29.92 -5.38
C TYR A 37 -5.06 30.98 -6.28
N GLU A 38 -5.60 30.59 -7.43
CA GLU A 38 -6.31 31.49 -8.34
C GLU A 38 -7.49 32.16 -7.63
N VAL A 39 -8.34 31.40 -6.96
CA VAL A 39 -9.54 31.93 -6.26
C VAL A 39 -9.16 32.79 -5.05
N THR A 40 -8.19 32.38 -4.23
CA THR A 40 -7.79 33.13 -3.04
C THR A 40 -6.91 34.35 -3.35
N SER A 41 -6.44 34.50 -4.60
CA SER A 41 -5.81 35.73 -5.07
C SER A 41 -6.81 36.86 -5.39
N LEU A 42 -8.10 36.54 -5.50
CA LEU A 42 -9.17 37.52 -5.73
C LEU A 42 -9.44 38.36 -4.48
N SER A 43 -9.70 39.65 -4.67
CA SER A 43 -10.07 40.57 -3.59
C SER A 43 -11.33 40.07 -2.86
N GLY A 44 -11.24 39.86 -1.55
CA GLY A 44 -12.35 39.39 -0.71
C GLY A 44 -12.31 37.91 -0.31
N TYR A 45 -11.34 37.15 -0.84
CA TYR A 45 -11.14 35.72 -0.57
C TYR A 45 -9.73 35.38 -0.03
N SER A 46 -8.89 36.38 0.23
CA SER A 46 -7.50 36.20 0.67
C SER A 46 -7.37 35.67 2.11
N ASP A 47 -8.39 35.85 2.93
CA ASP A 47 -8.49 35.42 4.33
C ASP A 47 -9.10 34.02 4.49
N ILE A 48 -9.44 33.34 3.39
CA ILE A 48 -10.04 32.01 3.44
C ILE A 48 -9.00 30.96 3.77
N ASP A 49 -9.40 30.03 4.64
CA ASP A 49 -8.64 28.85 5.00
C ASP A 49 -8.43 27.94 3.76
N ARG A 50 -7.22 27.98 3.22
CA ARG A 50 -6.82 27.18 2.06
C ARG A 50 -6.73 25.70 2.42
N ASP A 51 -6.32 25.36 3.63
CA ASP A 51 -6.13 23.96 4.03
C ASP A 51 -7.49 23.25 4.11
N LEU A 52 -8.53 23.96 4.57
CA LEU A 52 -9.91 23.46 4.56
C LEU A 52 -10.47 23.31 3.14
N LEU A 53 -10.14 24.23 2.22
CA LEU A 53 -10.50 24.11 0.81
C LEU A 53 -9.78 22.92 0.15
N ILE A 54 -8.48 22.74 0.42
CA ILE A 54 -7.67 21.64 -0.11
C ILE A 54 -8.29 20.31 0.34
N SER A 55 -8.48 20.08 1.64
CA SER A 55 -9.00 18.80 2.13
C SER A 55 -10.37 18.47 1.52
N THR A 56 -11.27 19.46 1.46
CA THR A 56 -12.62 19.26 0.91
C THR A 56 -12.62 19.03 -0.60
N LEU A 57 -11.75 19.73 -1.34
CA LEU A 57 -11.62 19.56 -2.79
C LEU A 57 -10.89 18.27 -3.13
N GLU A 58 -9.91 17.86 -2.33
CA GLU A 58 -9.26 16.56 -2.46
C GLU A 58 -10.25 15.42 -2.22
N GLU A 59 -11.10 15.51 -1.20
CA GLU A 59 -12.17 14.52 -1.00
C GLU A 59 -13.13 14.44 -2.19
N ARG A 60 -13.38 15.57 -2.88
CA ARG A 60 -14.39 15.68 -3.94
C ARG A 60 -13.83 15.45 -5.36
N PHE A 61 -12.56 15.72 -5.61
CA PHE A 61 -11.90 15.62 -6.92
C PHE A 61 -10.77 14.59 -6.97
N THR A 62 -10.17 14.21 -5.84
CA THR A 62 -9.13 13.18 -5.79
C THR A 62 -9.72 11.77 -5.80
N VAL A 63 -10.38 11.47 -6.91
CA VAL A 63 -10.59 10.09 -7.40
C VAL A 63 -9.92 9.99 -8.76
N TYR A 64 -8.67 10.45 -8.86
CA TYR A 64 -7.79 10.02 -9.94
C TYR A 64 -6.41 9.75 -9.41
N VAL A 65 -6.12 8.46 -9.31
CA VAL A 65 -4.74 8.00 -9.19
C VAL A 65 -4.23 7.86 -10.62
N PRO A 66 -3.13 8.55 -10.99
CA PRO A 66 -2.59 8.44 -12.34
C PRO A 66 -2.41 6.96 -12.72
N ASP A 67 -2.83 6.60 -13.94
CA ASP A 67 -2.49 5.29 -14.49
C ASP A 67 -0.97 5.10 -14.35
N HIS A 68 -0.59 4.07 -13.61
CA HIS A 68 0.81 3.71 -13.46
C HIS A 68 1.33 3.33 -14.85
N ARG A 69 2.52 3.84 -15.20
CA ARG A 69 3.16 3.50 -16.47
C ARG A 69 4.16 2.39 -16.24
N THR A 70 4.09 1.37 -17.07
CA THR A 70 5.04 0.27 -17.01
C THR A 70 5.87 0.20 -18.27
N LEU A 71 7.18 0.03 -18.09
CA LEU A 71 8.16 -0.18 -19.15
C LEU A 71 8.91 -1.46 -18.82
N GLY A 72 9.02 -2.38 -19.78
CA GLY A 72 9.73 -3.63 -19.56
C GLY A 72 9.84 -4.47 -20.82
N LEU A 73 10.83 -5.36 -20.82
CA LEU A 73 10.95 -6.46 -21.78
C LEU A 73 10.21 -7.67 -21.19
N ASN A 74 9.56 -8.45 -22.06
CA ASN A 74 8.83 -9.66 -21.68
C ASN A 74 9.63 -10.93 -22.01
N ASP A 75 10.95 -10.80 -22.14
CA ASP A 75 11.83 -11.93 -22.47
C ASP A 75 11.73 -12.98 -21.36
N ASP A 76 11.30 -14.20 -21.72
CA ASP A 76 11.02 -15.35 -20.83
C ASP A 76 9.86 -15.18 -19.81
N HIS A 77 9.09 -14.10 -19.88
CA HIS A 77 7.87 -13.98 -19.09
C HIS A 77 6.72 -14.80 -19.68
N VAL A 78 6.01 -15.54 -18.82
CA VAL A 78 4.75 -16.19 -19.18
C VAL A 78 3.61 -15.52 -18.43
N ALA A 79 2.71 -14.87 -19.17
CA ALA A 79 1.50 -14.28 -18.59
C ALA A 79 0.67 -15.35 -17.88
N TRP A 80 0.34 -15.11 -16.61
CA TRP A 80 -0.23 -16.15 -15.75
C TRP A 80 -1.41 -15.66 -14.90
N LEU A 81 -1.35 -14.41 -14.40
CA LEU A 81 -2.34 -13.89 -13.45
C LEU A 81 -3.77 -13.90 -14.01
N PRO A 82 -4.05 -13.48 -15.25
CA PRO A 82 -5.42 -13.51 -15.80
C PRO A 82 -6.04 -14.91 -15.80
N ALA A 83 -5.25 -15.95 -16.09
CA ALA A 83 -5.71 -17.33 -16.10
C ALA A 83 -5.89 -17.91 -14.69
N ARG A 84 -5.03 -17.51 -13.73
CA ARG A 84 -5.04 -18.04 -12.36
C ARG A 84 -5.92 -17.28 -11.39
N ARG A 85 -6.33 -16.05 -11.70
CA ARG A 85 -6.99 -15.14 -10.77
C ARG A 85 -8.21 -15.75 -10.08
N SER A 86 -9.03 -16.52 -10.81
CA SER A 86 -10.23 -17.17 -10.28
C SER A 86 -9.93 -18.38 -9.40
N GLU A 87 -8.73 -18.94 -9.47
CA GLU A 87 -8.29 -20.09 -8.66
C GLU A 87 -7.64 -19.65 -7.34
N ILE A 88 -7.24 -18.39 -7.23
CA ILE A 88 -6.62 -17.81 -6.03
C ILE A 88 -7.71 -17.38 -5.05
N THR A 89 -7.60 -17.84 -3.81
CA THR A 89 -8.44 -17.37 -2.71
C THR A 89 -7.76 -16.18 -2.03
N TRP A 90 -8.29 -14.97 -2.23
CA TRP A 90 -7.69 -13.69 -1.83
C TRP A 90 -7.85 -13.34 -0.34
N ARG A 91 -7.50 -14.25 0.57
CA ARG A 91 -7.73 -14.07 2.02
C ARG A 91 -6.91 -12.94 2.63
N TYR A 92 -5.61 -12.84 2.30
CA TYR A 92 -4.74 -11.79 2.83
C TYR A 92 -5.08 -10.43 2.24
N TRP A 93 -5.35 -10.37 0.92
CA TRP A 93 -5.73 -9.13 0.25
C TRP A 93 -7.09 -8.61 0.73
N ASP A 94 -8.11 -9.45 0.83
CA ASP A 94 -9.46 -9.00 1.18
C ASP A 94 -9.50 -8.39 2.59
N ARG A 95 -8.85 -9.00 3.59
CA ARG A 95 -8.76 -8.42 4.94
C ARG A 95 -7.99 -7.10 4.96
N TYR A 96 -6.94 -6.99 4.13
CA TYR A 96 -6.16 -5.77 4.04
C TYR A 96 -6.93 -4.66 3.32
N ARG A 97 -7.70 -5.00 2.30
CA ARG A 97 -8.60 -4.11 1.57
C ARG A 97 -9.68 -3.53 2.50
N ILE A 98 -10.23 -4.34 3.41
CA ILE A 98 -11.17 -3.85 4.44
C ILE A 98 -10.47 -2.81 5.34
N LEU A 99 -9.29 -3.14 5.87
CA LEU A 99 -8.50 -2.20 6.69
C LEU A 99 -8.16 -0.89 5.94
N LEU A 100 -7.85 -0.97 4.65
CA LEU A 100 -7.56 0.21 3.83
C LEU A 100 -8.79 1.09 3.63
N ASN A 101 -9.97 0.51 3.40
CA ASN A 101 -11.22 1.28 3.23
C ASN A 101 -11.60 2.08 4.49
N GLU A 102 -11.12 1.70 5.67
CA GLU A 102 -11.29 2.49 6.90
C GLU A 102 -10.37 3.72 6.96
N ARG A 103 -9.28 3.73 6.18
CA ARG A 103 -8.19 4.72 6.28
C ARG A 103 -8.10 5.66 5.08
N ILE A 104 -8.50 5.19 3.89
CA ILE A 104 -8.41 5.94 2.63
C ILE A 104 -9.68 5.73 1.78
N PRO A 105 -9.99 6.67 0.86
CA PRO A 105 -11.15 6.55 -0.02
C PRO A 105 -11.11 5.25 -0.86
N SER A 106 -12.28 4.68 -1.15
CA SER A 106 -12.38 3.43 -1.92
C SER A 106 -11.71 3.50 -3.29
N SER A 107 -11.70 4.66 -3.93
CA SER A 107 -10.95 4.90 -5.18
C SER A 107 -9.44 4.71 -5.04
N ALA A 108 -8.87 5.17 -3.92
CA ALA A 108 -7.46 4.98 -3.63
C ALA A 108 -7.17 3.50 -3.36
N VAL A 109 -8.08 2.78 -2.68
CA VAL A 109 -7.99 1.33 -2.50
C VAL A 109 -8.04 0.58 -3.84
N GLU A 110 -8.95 0.94 -4.73
CA GLU A 110 -9.04 0.39 -6.09
C GLU A 110 -7.78 0.66 -6.91
N SER A 111 -7.13 1.81 -6.70
CA SER A 111 -5.85 2.06 -7.35
C SER A 111 -4.74 1.18 -6.79
N VAL A 112 -4.69 0.97 -5.47
CA VAL A 112 -3.74 0.02 -4.86
C VAL A 112 -3.98 -1.37 -5.45
N ASP A 113 -5.24 -1.77 -5.58
CA ASP A 113 -5.65 -3.05 -6.19
C ASP A 113 -5.07 -3.19 -7.61
N LYS A 114 -5.37 -2.23 -8.49
CA LYS A 114 -4.91 -2.23 -9.90
C LYS A 114 -3.38 -2.22 -10.02
N VAL A 115 -2.70 -1.35 -9.27
CA VAL A 115 -1.23 -1.22 -9.33
C VAL A 115 -0.57 -2.51 -8.84
N THR A 116 -1.06 -3.09 -7.75
CA THR A 116 -0.49 -4.32 -7.21
C THR A 116 -0.78 -5.54 -8.08
N ASP A 117 -1.91 -5.58 -8.79
CA ASP A 117 -2.19 -6.59 -9.82
C ASP A 117 -1.20 -6.50 -10.99
N ASP A 118 -0.95 -5.30 -11.54
CA ASP A 118 0.02 -5.13 -12.64
C ASP A 118 1.45 -5.52 -12.22
N ILE A 119 1.87 -5.14 -11.01
CA ILE A 119 3.19 -5.53 -10.49
C ILE A 119 3.27 -7.06 -10.33
N MET A 120 2.23 -7.68 -9.76
CA MET A 120 2.19 -9.12 -9.52
C MET A 120 2.12 -9.92 -10.82
N GLU A 121 1.35 -9.47 -11.81
CA GLU A 121 1.29 -10.09 -13.14
C GLU A 121 2.67 -10.14 -13.80
N ARG A 122 3.53 -9.16 -13.50
CA ARG A 122 4.92 -9.08 -13.97
C ARG A 122 5.92 -9.87 -13.13
N LEU A 123 5.49 -10.55 -12.09
CA LEU A 123 6.26 -11.64 -11.51
C LEU A 123 5.92 -12.93 -12.25
N GLU A 124 6.63 -14.02 -11.98
CA GLU A 124 6.28 -15.32 -12.55
C GLU A 124 5.31 -16.07 -11.64
N ASP A 125 4.49 -16.97 -12.20
CA ASP A 125 3.62 -17.82 -11.41
C ASP A 125 4.46 -18.63 -10.39
N PRO A 126 4.18 -18.56 -9.08
CA PRO A 126 4.90 -19.35 -8.07
C PRO A 126 4.74 -20.86 -8.25
N GLN A 127 3.78 -21.30 -9.08
CA GLN A 127 3.56 -22.70 -9.46
C GLN A 127 4.18 -23.07 -10.82
N ARG A 128 4.80 -22.11 -11.55
CA ARG A 128 5.54 -22.37 -12.80
C ARG A 128 6.73 -23.28 -12.48
N LEU A 129 6.85 -24.37 -13.25
CA LEU A 129 8.00 -25.26 -13.18
C LEU A 129 9.27 -24.59 -13.73
N GLY A 130 10.42 -24.97 -13.18
CA GLY A 130 11.72 -24.43 -13.59
C GLY A 130 12.17 -23.27 -12.70
N THR A 131 13.28 -22.66 -13.08
CA THR A 131 13.87 -21.52 -12.36
C THR A 131 13.58 -20.24 -13.13
N TRP A 132 13.27 -19.18 -12.40
CA TRP A 132 13.08 -17.84 -12.95
C TRP A 132 13.68 -16.81 -11.98
N ASP A 133 14.20 -15.72 -12.53
CA ASP A 133 14.65 -14.55 -11.79
C ASP A 133 14.08 -13.33 -12.51
N ARG A 134 13.19 -12.60 -11.83
CA ARG A 134 12.59 -11.39 -12.38
C ARG A 134 12.76 -10.24 -11.42
N ARG A 135 13.23 -9.13 -11.97
CA ARG A 135 13.51 -7.90 -11.22
C ARG A 135 12.77 -6.76 -11.86
N GLY A 136 12.20 -5.91 -11.02
CA GLY A 136 11.49 -4.72 -11.44
C GLY A 136 11.78 -3.56 -10.49
N LEU A 137 11.59 -2.35 -10.99
CA LEU A 137 11.68 -1.14 -10.20
C LEU A 137 10.31 -0.44 -10.20
N VAL A 138 9.72 -0.30 -9.03
CA VAL A 138 8.48 0.45 -8.84
C VAL A 138 8.83 1.82 -8.27
N MET A 139 8.51 2.88 -9.01
CA MET A 139 8.69 4.25 -8.57
C MET A 139 7.34 4.93 -8.40
N GLY A 140 7.17 5.68 -7.32
CA GLY A 140 6.01 6.51 -7.07
C GLY A 140 6.42 7.85 -6.49
N HIS A 141 5.58 8.87 -6.59
CA HIS A 141 5.82 10.19 -6.01
C HIS A 141 5.83 10.13 -4.46
N VAL A 142 6.36 11.15 -3.78
CA VAL A 142 6.25 11.25 -2.32
C VAL A 142 4.76 11.29 -1.94
N GLN A 143 4.36 10.61 -0.86
CA GLN A 143 2.95 10.47 -0.43
C GLN A 143 1.99 9.67 -1.36
N SER A 144 2.47 9.03 -2.43
CA SER A 144 1.63 8.25 -3.37
C SER A 144 1.12 6.90 -2.83
N GLY A 145 1.03 6.71 -1.52
CA GLY A 145 0.58 5.45 -0.93
C GLY A 145 1.56 4.28 -1.07
N LYS A 146 2.88 4.53 -1.19
CA LYS A 146 3.92 3.47 -1.33
C LYS A 146 3.76 2.32 -0.33
N THR A 147 3.43 2.67 0.92
CA THR A 147 3.18 1.70 1.99
C THR A 147 2.00 0.78 1.70
N ALA A 148 0.90 1.36 1.23
CA ALA A 148 -0.28 0.58 0.86
C ALA A 148 0.02 -0.35 -0.31
N ASN A 149 0.80 0.11 -1.29
CA ASN A 149 1.20 -0.70 -2.44
C ASN A 149 2.07 -1.90 -2.06
N TYR A 150 3.16 -1.71 -1.30
CA TYR A 150 4.03 -2.85 -0.98
C TYR A 150 3.33 -3.86 -0.05
N CYS A 151 2.51 -3.40 0.89
CA CYS A 151 1.75 -4.29 1.76
C CYS A 151 0.66 -5.04 0.98
N GLY A 152 -0.07 -4.34 0.09
CA GLY A 152 -1.06 -4.95 -0.79
C GLY A 152 -0.45 -6.00 -1.71
N LEU A 153 0.71 -5.70 -2.31
CA LEU A 153 1.45 -6.67 -3.11
C LEU A 153 1.84 -7.90 -2.28
N ILE A 154 2.37 -7.72 -1.07
CA ILE A 154 2.74 -8.81 -0.15
C ILE A 154 1.53 -9.71 0.17
N CYS A 155 0.37 -9.12 0.45
CA CYS A 155 -0.86 -9.88 0.67
C CYS A 155 -1.23 -10.71 -0.57
N LYS A 156 -1.21 -10.10 -1.76
CA LYS A 156 -1.59 -10.76 -3.01
C LYS A 156 -0.65 -11.88 -3.43
N VAL A 157 0.67 -11.67 -3.32
CA VAL A 157 1.65 -12.72 -3.63
C VAL A 157 1.56 -13.87 -2.61
N ALA A 158 1.27 -13.56 -1.34
CA ALA A 158 1.01 -14.59 -0.33
C ALA A 158 -0.23 -15.44 -0.67
N ASP A 159 -1.32 -14.80 -1.11
CA ASP A 159 -2.54 -15.48 -1.59
C ASP A 159 -2.24 -16.37 -2.82
N ALA A 160 -1.42 -15.91 -3.76
CA ALA A 160 -1.02 -16.71 -4.93
C ALA A 160 -0.04 -17.85 -4.63
N GLY A 161 0.51 -17.90 -3.42
CA GLY A 161 1.33 -19.03 -2.96
C GLY A 161 2.84 -18.76 -2.90
N TYR A 162 3.30 -17.52 -3.02
CA TYR A 162 4.68 -17.16 -2.72
C TYR A 162 4.99 -17.46 -1.24
N LYS A 163 6.05 -18.23 -0.99
CA LYS A 163 6.33 -18.78 0.35
C LYS A 163 7.24 -17.93 1.20
N VAL A 164 8.16 -17.21 0.60
CA VAL A 164 9.18 -16.41 1.30
C VAL A 164 9.14 -14.99 0.76
N ILE A 165 8.96 -14.03 1.65
CA ILE A 165 8.84 -12.61 1.35
C ILE A 165 9.88 -11.87 2.18
N ILE A 166 10.85 -11.25 1.51
CA ILE A 166 11.94 -10.53 2.15
C ILE A 166 11.79 -9.05 1.82
N VAL A 167 11.56 -8.24 2.85
CA VAL A 167 11.47 -6.79 2.76
C VAL A 167 12.78 -6.19 3.25
N LEU A 168 13.51 -5.59 2.32
CA LEU A 168 14.71 -4.83 2.64
C LEU A 168 14.33 -3.38 2.93
N SER A 169 14.40 -2.97 4.19
CA SER A 169 14.13 -1.60 4.63
C SER A 169 15.39 -0.73 4.55
N GLY A 170 15.25 0.56 4.88
CA GLY A 170 16.39 1.49 4.97
C GLY A 170 17.45 1.09 6.01
N ILE A 171 18.61 1.74 5.91
CA ILE A 171 19.85 1.44 6.67
C ILE A 171 19.65 1.60 8.19
N HIS A 172 18.69 2.43 8.62
CA HIS A 172 18.46 2.72 10.04
C HIS A 172 17.45 1.75 10.67
N ASN A 173 17.74 1.32 11.90
CA ASN A 173 16.85 0.45 12.70
C ASN A 173 15.44 1.03 12.86
N SER A 174 15.32 2.35 12.95
CA SER A 174 14.02 3.04 13.08
C SER A 174 13.14 2.84 11.84
N LEU A 175 13.70 2.94 10.63
CA LEU A 175 12.97 2.68 9.39
C LEU A 175 12.58 1.21 9.25
N ARG A 176 13.46 0.30 9.69
CA ARG A 176 13.18 -1.14 9.72
C ARG A 176 12.03 -1.46 10.67
N SER A 177 12.08 -0.94 11.89
CA SER A 177 11.04 -1.07 12.91
C SER A 177 9.71 -0.51 12.40
N GLN A 178 9.70 0.69 11.82
CA GLN A 178 8.49 1.28 11.21
C GLN A 178 7.90 0.40 10.09
N THR A 179 8.76 -0.17 9.25
CA THR A 179 8.33 -1.07 8.17
C THR A 179 7.69 -2.34 8.74
N GLN A 180 8.30 -2.92 9.77
CA GLN A 180 7.75 -4.07 10.47
C GLN A 180 6.42 -3.74 11.15
N ILE A 181 6.28 -2.59 11.83
CA ILE A 181 5.01 -2.17 12.45
C ILE A 181 3.88 -2.10 11.41
N ARG A 182 4.16 -1.55 10.22
CA ARG A 182 3.19 -1.48 9.12
C ARG A 182 2.80 -2.87 8.62
N LEU A 183 3.74 -3.81 8.54
CA LEU A 183 3.49 -5.18 8.11
C LEU A 183 2.80 -6.03 9.19
N ASP A 184 3.08 -5.76 10.46
CA ASP A 184 2.35 -6.33 11.59
C ASP A 184 0.86 -5.99 11.48
N GLU A 185 0.53 -4.73 11.17
CA GLU A 185 -0.86 -4.28 11.00
C GLU A 185 -1.47 -4.73 9.68
N GLY A 186 -0.76 -4.59 8.57
CA GLY A 186 -1.33 -4.77 7.23
C GLY A 186 -1.31 -6.21 6.72
N PHE A 187 -0.42 -7.05 7.24
CA PHE A 187 -0.21 -8.40 6.74
C PHE A 187 -0.25 -9.47 7.83
N LEU A 188 0.50 -9.34 8.93
CA LEU A 188 0.58 -10.40 9.96
C LEU A 188 -0.70 -10.47 10.81
N GLY A 189 -1.25 -9.32 11.19
CA GLY A 189 -2.42 -9.20 12.07
C GLY A 189 -2.09 -9.23 13.56
N PHE A 190 -0.82 -9.16 13.95
CA PHE A 190 -0.39 -9.19 15.35
C PHE A 190 0.93 -8.45 15.54
N MET A 191 1.17 -7.96 16.77
CA MET A 191 2.43 -7.32 17.14
C MET A 191 3.52 -8.38 17.20
N SER A 192 4.54 -8.26 16.36
CA SER A 192 5.63 -9.25 16.27
C SER A 192 6.60 -9.21 17.47
N GLU A 193 6.48 -8.22 18.36
CA GLU A 193 7.29 -8.12 19.59
C GLU A 193 7.00 -9.30 20.54
N PRO A 194 8.04 -10.00 21.03
CA PRO A 194 7.85 -11.07 21.99
C PRO A 194 7.29 -10.52 23.31
N VAL A 195 6.15 -11.05 23.76
CA VAL A 195 5.60 -10.71 25.09
C VAL A 195 6.47 -11.36 26.18
N ALA A 196 6.91 -10.58 27.16
CA ALA A 196 7.61 -11.09 28.33
C ALA A 196 6.69 -12.03 29.14
N GLY A 197 7.11 -13.29 29.34
CA GLY A 197 6.35 -14.27 30.15
C GLY A 197 6.03 -15.62 29.50
N GLY A 198 6.57 -15.91 28.31
CA GLY A 198 6.66 -17.28 27.78
C GLY A 198 5.35 -17.92 27.30
N HIS A 199 4.21 -17.23 27.36
CA HIS A 199 2.93 -17.73 26.85
C HIS A 199 2.43 -16.87 25.67
N GLN A 200 2.92 -17.20 24.47
CA GLN A 200 2.23 -17.42 23.17
C GLN A 200 1.01 -16.58 22.74
N ALA A 201 0.72 -15.42 23.34
CA ALA A 201 -0.33 -14.53 22.84
C ALA A 201 0.30 -13.28 22.24
N PHE A 202 0.60 -13.31 20.94
CA PHE A 202 0.85 -12.08 20.21
C PHE A 202 -0.39 -11.20 20.28
N ARG A 203 -0.22 -9.91 20.59
CA ARG A 203 -1.34 -8.97 20.64
C ARG A 203 -1.86 -8.71 19.23
N THR A 204 -3.12 -9.00 18.97
CA THR A 204 -3.79 -8.74 17.70
C THR A 204 -3.79 -7.24 17.35
N VAL A 205 -3.52 -6.91 16.08
CA VAL A 205 -3.55 -5.54 15.53
C VAL A 205 -3.96 -5.54 14.06
N GLY A 206 -4.41 -4.41 13.55
CA GLY A 206 -4.71 -4.20 12.12
C GLY A 206 -5.60 -5.29 11.55
N VAL A 207 -5.18 -5.95 10.47
CA VAL A 207 -5.96 -6.99 9.79
C VAL A 207 -6.34 -8.18 10.68
N GLY A 208 -5.64 -8.41 11.79
CA GLY A 208 -6.00 -9.47 12.74
C GLY A 208 -7.26 -9.16 13.54
N THR A 209 -7.68 -7.89 13.66
CA THR A 209 -8.97 -7.55 14.28
C THR A 209 -10.14 -7.76 13.32
N ILE A 210 -9.86 -7.90 12.03
CA ILE A 210 -10.85 -8.17 10.97
C ILE A 210 -11.04 -9.68 10.82
N ASP A 211 -9.96 -10.42 10.58
CA ASP A 211 -9.97 -11.89 10.54
C ASP A 211 -8.64 -12.46 11.09
N PRO A 212 -8.64 -12.96 12.35
CA PRO A 212 -7.45 -13.56 12.96
C PRO A 212 -7.19 -15.00 12.48
N SER A 213 -8.10 -15.62 11.71
CA SER A 213 -7.97 -17.02 11.26
C SER A 213 -7.01 -17.20 10.08
N ILE A 214 -6.39 -16.12 9.61
CA ILE A 214 -5.45 -16.09 8.47
C ILE A 214 -4.04 -15.82 9.02
N PRO A 215 -3.31 -16.86 9.47
CA PRO A 215 -1.98 -16.71 10.06
C PRO A 215 -0.90 -16.46 9.01
N ALA A 216 0.15 -15.75 9.38
CA ALA A 216 1.40 -15.66 8.63
C ALA A 216 2.57 -15.74 9.58
N ASN A 217 3.71 -16.24 9.09
CA ASN A 217 4.91 -16.40 9.89
C ASN A 217 5.84 -15.19 9.71
N THR A 218 6.59 -14.83 10.75
CA THR A 218 7.59 -13.75 10.68
C THR A 218 8.86 -14.14 11.42
N ALA A 219 10.01 -14.05 10.76
CA ALA A 219 11.32 -14.32 11.36
C ALA A 219 11.96 -13.08 11.99
N THR A 220 11.32 -11.93 11.85
CA THR A 220 11.75 -10.64 12.38
C THR A 220 10.66 -10.04 13.27
N ASN A 221 11.04 -9.12 14.16
CA ASN A 221 10.10 -8.43 15.03
C ASN A 221 10.28 -6.91 15.04
N ARG A 222 9.26 -6.21 15.52
CA ARG A 222 9.16 -4.74 15.47
C ARG A 222 10.17 -4.00 16.36
N THR A 223 10.89 -4.67 17.24
CA THR A 223 11.92 -4.01 18.06
C THR A 223 13.13 -3.60 17.22
N GLU A 224 13.88 -2.60 17.66
CA GLU A 224 15.11 -2.16 16.97
C GLU A 224 16.18 -3.25 16.86
N ARG A 225 16.11 -4.31 17.69
CA ARG A 225 17.01 -5.47 17.66
C ARG A 225 16.37 -6.72 17.06
N GLY A 226 15.14 -6.62 16.55
CA GLY A 226 14.37 -7.71 15.97
C GLY A 226 14.82 -8.18 14.58
N ASP A 227 16.06 -7.88 14.17
CA ASP A 227 16.60 -8.33 12.89
C ASP A 227 16.84 -9.83 12.94
N PHE A 228 16.68 -10.48 11.79
CA PHE A 228 17.00 -11.89 11.65
C PHE A 228 18.49 -12.12 11.95
N ASN A 229 18.79 -13.12 12.79
CA ASN A 229 20.15 -13.46 13.16
C ASN A 229 20.29 -14.98 13.33
N ARG A 230 21.53 -15.45 13.48
CA ARG A 230 21.84 -16.88 13.57
C ARG A 230 21.14 -17.57 14.76
N THR A 231 20.96 -16.88 15.86
CA THR A 231 20.23 -17.40 17.03
C THR A 231 18.76 -17.64 16.70
N ILE A 232 18.12 -16.65 16.06
CA ILE A 232 16.75 -16.80 15.56
C ILE A 232 16.71 -17.96 14.58
N ALA A 233 17.56 -17.98 13.55
CA ALA A 233 17.61 -19.05 12.54
C ALA A 233 17.68 -20.47 13.13
N ASN A 234 18.48 -20.67 14.19
CA ASN A 234 18.64 -21.95 14.85
C ASN A 234 17.44 -22.34 15.75
N GLN A 235 16.66 -21.35 16.21
CA GLN A 235 15.42 -21.55 16.97
C GLN A 235 14.18 -21.55 16.06
N PHE A 236 14.32 -21.06 14.82
CA PHE A 236 13.25 -20.87 13.86
C PHE A 236 12.89 -22.20 13.18
N GLY A 237 12.04 -22.99 13.82
CA GLY A 237 11.53 -24.27 13.30
C GLY A 237 10.49 -24.13 12.18
N ILE A 238 10.55 -23.09 11.35
CA ILE A 238 9.57 -22.85 10.29
C ILE A 238 10.12 -23.42 8.97
N HIS A 239 9.47 -24.46 8.47
CA HIS A 239 9.79 -25.06 7.18
C HIS A 239 9.24 -24.18 6.03
N PRO A 240 10.09 -23.72 5.09
CA PRO A 240 9.63 -23.08 3.86
C PRO A 240 8.76 -24.09 3.09
N GLY A 241 7.45 -23.85 3.05
CA GLY A 241 6.47 -24.80 2.47
C GLY A 241 5.07 -24.68 3.07
N GLY A 242 4.98 -24.18 4.31
CA GLY A 242 3.71 -23.90 4.99
C GLY A 242 3.13 -22.52 4.68
N LEU A 243 2.78 -21.79 5.76
CA LEU A 243 2.30 -20.41 5.70
C LEU A 243 3.35 -19.46 5.12
N PRO A 244 2.93 -18.35 4.49
CA PRO A 244 3.85 -17.32 4.03
C PRO A 244 4.78 -16.85 5.15
N LEU A 245 6.07 -16.72 4.83
CA LEU A 245 7.11 -16.33 5.77
C LEU A 245 7.69 -14.95 5.42
N LEU A 246 7.52 -14.01 6.34
CA LEU A 246 8.01 -12.64 6.23
C LEU A 246 9.35 -12.45 6.93
N PHE A 247 10.26 -11.73 6.25
CA PHE A 247 11.47 -11.17 6.82
C PHE A 247 11.50 -9.66 6.57
N VAL A 248 11.83 -8.87 7.58
CA VAL A 248 12.10 -7.44 7.43
C VAL A 248 13.50 -7.14 7.95
N THR A 249 14.42 -6.86 7.05
CA THR A 249 15.85 -6.63 7.38
C THR A 249 16.34 -5.32 6.77
N LYS A 250 17.42 -4.78 7.31
CA LYS A 250 18.15 -3.66 6.69
C LYS A 250 18.87 -4.12 5.42
N GLN A 251 18.98 -3.20 4.46
CA GLN A 251 19.98 -3.28 3.38
C GLN A 251 21.39 -3.10 3.92
#